data_AF-A0A183EQQ6-F1
#
_entry.id   AF-A0A183EQQ6-F1
#
_cell.length_a   1.000
_cell.length_b   1.000
_cell.length_c   1.000
_cell.angle_alpha   90.00
_cell.angle_beta   90.00
_cell.angle_gamma   90.00
#
_symmetry.space_group_name_H-M   'P 1'
#
loop_
_entity.id
_entity.type
_entity.pdbx_description
1 polymer ?
#
loop_
_entity_poly.entity_id
_entity_poly.type
_entity_poly.pdbx_seq_one_letter_code
_entity_poly.pdbx_strand_id
1 'polypeptide(L)'
;MAEFVEEGIEGLLPAFEALRDVQLLSPAELELLPKRCVAYEYRIQRGNKDVESFRAYVEYLKVLIKLIRLRRKRMKFQRTKENEIEGVLKTKIVSLYRQCCERFQASLFGFSFQLRVNGFVD
;
A
#
# COMPACT_ATOMS: atom_id res chain seq x y z
N MET A 1 18.81 -5.12 4.83
CA MET A 1 18.07 -4.64 3.63
C MET A 1 17.08 -5.71 3.16
N ALA A 2 17.51 -6.96 2.94
CA ALA A 2 16.61 -8.06 2.60
C ALA A 2 15.54 -8.30 3.69
N GLU A 3 15.94 -8.40 4.96
CA GLU A 3 15.02 -8.57 6.11
C GLU A 3 13.94 -7.48 6.17
N PHE A 4 14.31 -6.19 6.07
CA PHE A 4 13.32 -5.09 6.04
C PHE A 4 12.39 -5.12 4.82
N VAL A 5 12.86 -5.67 3.69
CA VAL A 5 12.02 -5.85 2.51
C VAL A 5 11.04 -7.00 2.75
N GLU A 6 11.51 -8.12 3.30
CA GLU A 6 10.70 -9.27 3.64
C GLU A 6 9.60 -8.91 4.63
N GLU A 7 9.94 -8.29 5.77
CA GLU A 7 8.98 -7.80 6.76
C GLU A 7 7.95 -6.85 6.13
N GLY A 8 8.41 -5.97 5.22
CA GLY A 8 7.56 -5.05 4.48
C GLY A 8 6.52 -5.74 3.59
N ILE A 9 6.87 -6.90 3.03
CA ILE A 9 6.01 -7.72 2.17
C ILE A 9 5.13 -8.67 2.98
N GLU A 10 5.64 -9.24 4.07
CA GLU A 10 4.87 -10.09 4.99
C GLU A 10 3.62 -9.37 5.49
N GLY A 11 3.74 -8.09 5.85
CA GLY A 11 2.60 -7.26 6.24
C GLY A 11 1.55 -7.07 5.13
N LEU A 12 1.85 -7.39 3.86
CA LEU A 12 0.91 -7.30 2.73
C LEU A 12 0.33 -8.67 2.32
N LEU A 13 0.89 -9.78 2.79
CA LEU A 13 0.44 -11.13 2.41
C LEU A 13 -1.07 -11.36 2.62
N PRO A 14 -1.68 -10.93 3.76
CA PRO A 14 -3.12 -11.13 3.96
C PRO A 14 -3.98 -10.46 2.87
N ALA A 15 -3.55 -9.28 2.37
CA ALA A 15 -4.25 -8.60 1.28
C ALA A 15 -4.09 -9.34 -0.05
N PHE A 16 -2.92 -9.91 -0.32
CA PHE A 16 -2.66 -10.66 -1.55
C PHE A 16 -3.46 -11.96 -1.61
N GLU A 17 -3.56 -12.67 -0.48
CA GLU A 17 -4.39 -13.87 -0.34
C GLU A 17 -5.87 -13.52 -0.51
N ALA A 18 -6.36 -12.51 0.20
CA ALA A 18 -7.74 -12.06 0.05
C ALA A 18 -8.06 -11.63 -1.38
N LEU A 19 -7.15 -10.93 -2.07
CA LEU A 19 -7.30 -10.53 -3.48
C LEU A 19 -7.37 -11.72 -4.45
N ARG A 20 -6.64 -12.80 -4.14
CA ARG A 20 -6.69 -14.05 -4.91
C ARG A 20 -8.07 -14.70 -4.81
N ASP A 21 -8.63 -14.72 -3.60
CA ASP A 21 -9.91 -15.37 -3.34
C ASP A 21 -11.10 -14.65 -3.97
N VAL A 22 -11.12 -13.31 -3.89
CA VAL A 22 -12.24 -12.50 -4.40
C VAL A 22 -12.17 -12.22 -5.90
N GLN A 23 -11.08 -12.62 -6.56
CA GLN A 23 -10.87 -12.48 -8.02
C GLN A 23 -11.14 -11.07 -8.57
N LEU A 24 -10.85 -10.03 -7.76
CA LEU A 24 -10.98 -8.64 -8.17
C LEU A 24 -9.86 -8.20 -9.13
N LEU A 25 -8.76 -8.96 -9.18
CA LEU A 25 -7.65 -8.77 -10.10
C LEU A 25 -7.59 -9.89 -11.12
N SER A 26 -7.16 -9.58 -12.34
CA SER A 26 -6.82 -10.61 -13.32
C SER A 26 -5.62 -11.44 -12.84
N PRO A 27 -5.45 -12.68 -13.32
CA PRO A 27 -4.32 -13.53 -12.93
C PRO A 27 -2.96 -12.84 -13.15
N ALA A 28 -2.80 -12.13 -14.28
CA ALA A 28 -1.58 -11.39 -14.59
C ALA A 28 -1.34 -10.22 -13.62
N GLU A 29 -2.39 -9.48 -13.23
CA GLU A 29 -2.26 -8.42 -12.23
C GLU A 29 -1.88 -8.98 -10.85
N LEU A 30 -2.46 -10.11 -10.46
CA LEU A 30 -2.19 -10.77 -9.19
C LEU A 30 -0.75 -11.30 -9.12
N GLU A 31 -0.21 -11.79 -10.24
CA GLU A 31 1.18 -12.24 -10.33
C GLU A 31 2.19 -11.09 -10.26
N LEU A 32 1.86 -9.94 -10.87
CA LEU A 32 2.73 -8.76 -10.89
C LEU A 32 2.67 -7.96 -9.60
N LEU A 33 1.57 -8.04 -8.84
CA LEU A 33 1.34 -7.23 -7.66
C LEU A 33 2.44 -7.40 -6.59
N PRO A 34 2.78 -8.62 -6.12
CA PRO A 34 3.87 -8.81 -5.15
C PRO A 34 5.22 -8.35 -5.71
N LYS A 35 5.52 -8.64 -6.98
CA LYS A 35 6.77 -8.23 -7.65
C LYS A 35 6.94 -6.71 -7.63
N ARG A 36 5.87 -5.96 -7.87
CA ARG A 36 5.87 -4.49 -7.80
C ARG A 36 6.08 -3.99 -6.37
N CYS A 37 5.39 -4.56 -5.38
CA CYS A 37 5.57 -4.18 -3.98
C CYS A 37 7.01 -4.43 -3.53
N VAL A 38 7.60 -5.59 -3.87
CA VAL A 38 9.02 -5.90 -3.58
C VAL A 38 9.94 -4.82 -4.17
N ALA A 39 9.72 -4.43 -5.44
CA ALA A 39 10.51 -3.39 -6.07
C ALA A 39 10.41 -2.03 -5.34
N TYR A 40 9.24 -1.68 -4.81
CA TYR A 40 9.07 -0.47 -4.00
C TYR A 40 9.74 -0.58 -2.62
N GLU A 41 9.62 -1.71 -1.93
CA GLU A 41 10.33 -1.95 -0.67
C GLU A 41 11.85 -1.80 -0.86
N TYR A 42 12.39 -2.41 -1.91
CA TYR A 42 13.81 -2.26 -2.23
C TYR A 42 14.20 -0.81 -2.47
N ARG A 43 13.36 -0.03 -3.17
CA ARG A 43 13.62 1.39 -3.45
C ARG A 43 13.69 2.21 -2.17
N ILE A 44 12.74 2.04 -1.23
CA ILE A 44 12.73 2.81 0.02
C ILE A 44 13.83 2.38 1.00
N GLN A 45 14.37 1.16 0.85
CA GLN A 45 15.47 0.64 1.68
C GLN A 45 16.88 0.93 1.13
N ARG A 46 17.02 1.29 -0.16
CA ARG A 46 18.31 1.61 -0.82
C ARG A 46 19.06 2.74 -0.09
N GLY A 47 20.40 2.77 -0.12
CA GLY A 47 21.21 3.75 0.64
C GLY A 47 20.94 5.24 0.36
N ASN A 48 20.68 5.61 -0.90
CA ASN A 48 20.30 6.99 -1.29
C ASN A 48 18.78 7.14 -1.22
N LYS A 49 18.29 7.44 -0.02
CA LYS A 49 16.85 7.39 0.34
C LYS A 49 16.22 8.73 0.00
N ASP A 50 15.25 8.72 -0.90
CA ASP A 50 14.53 9.93 -1.34
C ASP A 50 13.05 9.86 -0.93
N VAL A 51 12.49 11.00 -0.55
CA VAL A 51 11.08 11.23 -0.22
C VAL A 51 10.18 10.80 -1.39
N GLU A 52 10.62 11.03 -2.63
CA GLU A 52 9.86 10.63 -3.82
C GLU A 52 9.67 9.10 -3.94
N SER A 53 10.59 8.29 -3.38
CA SER A 53 10.41 6.84 -3.35
C SER A 53 9.24 6.42 -2.45
N PHE A 54 9.10 7.07 -1.29
CA PHE A 54 7.95 6.87 -0.40
C PHE A 54 6.65 7.35 -1.06
N ARG A 55 6.69 8.53 -1.67
CA ARG A 55 5.53 9.10 -2.38
C ARG A 55 5.04 8.19 -3.50
N ALA A 56 5.96 7.71 -4.33
CA ALA A 56 5.63 6.82 -5.45
C ALA A 56 4.97 5.52 -4.98
N TYR A 57 5.44 4.95 -3.87
CA TYR A 57 4.86 3.73 -3.31
C TYR A 57 3.47 3.99 -2.72
N VAL A 58 3.30 5.08 -1.98
CA VAL A 58 1.99 5.47 -1.43
C VAL A 58 0.97 5.71 -2.54
N GLU A 59 1.34 6.43 -3.60
CA GLU A 59 0.43 6.68 -4.73
C GLU A 59 0.07 5.38 -5.46
N TYR A 60 1.02 4.46 -5.62
CA TYR A 60 0.73 3.13 -6.15
C TYR A 60 -0.33 2.39 -5.31
N LEU A 61 -0.17 2.35 -3.98
CA LEU A 61 -1.14 1.69 -3.09
C LEU A 61 -2.51 2.38 -3.10
N LYS A 62 -2.56 3.72 -3.20
CA LYS A 62 -3.83 4.47 -3.35
C LYS A 62 -4.54 4.14 -4.65
N VAL A 63 -3.80 4.07 -5.77
CA VAL A 63 -4.35 3.69 -7.07
C VAL A 63 -4.90 2.26 -7.02
N LEU A 64 -4.19 1.34 -6.36
CA LEU A 64 -4.65 -0.02 -6.14
C LEU A 64 -5.97 -0.06 -5.35
N ILE A 65 -6.08 0.67 -4.23
CA ILE A 65 -7.33 0.79 -3.44
C ILE A 65 -8.47 1.34 -4.31
N LYS A 66 -8.22 2.39 -5.11
CA LYS A 66 -9.23 2.95 -6.01
C LYS A 66 -9.71 1.94 -7.05
N LEU A 67 -8.78 1.16 -7.63
CA LEU A 67 -9.09 0.11 -8.61
C LEU A 67 -9.96 -0.98 -7.98
N ILE A 68 -9.58 -1.47 -6.79
CA ILE A 68 -10.32 -2.51 -6.05
C ILE A 68 -11.74 -2.02 -5.77
N ARG A 69 -11.91 -0.81 -5.23
CA ARG A 69 -13.22 -0.21 -4.97
C ARG A 69 -14.08 -0.08 -6.22
N LEU A 70 -13.49 0.31 -7.35
CA LEU A 70 -14.20 0.44 -8.62
C LEU A 70 -14.69 -0.91 -9.12
N ARG A 71 -13.86 -1.96 -9.03
CA ARG A 71 -14.23 -3.32 -9.47
C ARG A 71 -15.27 -3.95 -8.55
N ARG A 72 -15.18 -3.77 -7.24
CA ARG A 72 -16.23 -4.19 -6.27
C ARG A 72 -17.59 -3.60 -6.63
N LYS A 73 -17.66 -2.29 -6.89
CA LYS A 73 -18.91 -1.61 -7.30
C LYS A 73 -19.52 -2.23 -8.57
N ARG A 74 -18.70 -2.63 -9.54
CA ARG A 74 -19.16 -3.25 -10.79
C ARG A 74 -19.70 -4.67 -10.59
N MET A 75 -19.09 -5.45 -9.71
CA MET A 75 -19.45 -6.86 -9.51
C MET A 75 -20.69 -7.06 -8.63
N LYS A 76 -21.31 -5.99 -8.09
CA LYS A 76 -22.41 -6.04 -7.09
C LYS A 76 -22.10 -6.94 -5.88
N PHE A 77 -20.84 -7.34 -5.71
CA PHE A 77 -20.41 -8.20 -4.62
C PHE A 77 -20.38 -7.38 -3.34
N GLN A 78 -21.16 -7.87 -2.38
CA GLN A 78 -21.23 -7.39 -1.01
C GLN A 78 -19.82 -7.43 -0.38
N ARG A 79 -19.58 -6.45 0.51
CA ARG A 79 -18.54 -6.19 1.54
C ARG A 79 -17.53 -7.28 1.98
N THR A 80 -17.52 -8.50 1.46
CA THR A 80 -16.63 -9.59 1.87
C THR A 80 -15.16 -9.18 1.70
N LYS A 81 -14.36 -9.33 2.76
CA LYS A 81 -12.92 -9.02 2.79
C LYS A 81 -12.54 -7.55 2.52
N GLU A 82 -13.43 -6.57 2.70
CA GLU A 82 -13.07 -5.14 2.56
C GLU A 82 -11.99 -4.72 3.56
N ASN A 83 -12.15 -5.09 4.83
CA ASN A 83 -11.15 -4.77 5.85
C ASN A 83 -9.85 -5.56 5.65
N GLU A 84 -9.91 -6.79 5.13
CA GLU A 84 -8.74 -7.64 4.89
C GLU A 84 -7.86 -7.11 3.75
N ILE A 85 -8.44 -6.46 2.74
CA ILE A 85 -7.69 -5.92 1.61
C ILE A 85 -7.40 -4.44 1.83
N GLU A 86 -8.44 -3.59 1.82
CA GLU A 86 -8.27 -2.16 1.93
C GLU A 86 -7.65 -1.77 3.29
N GLY A 87 -8.01 -2.45 4.39
CA GLY A 87 -7.44 -2.18 5.71
C GLY A 87 -5.93 -2.42 5.74
N VAL A 88 -5.45 -3.56 5.24
CA VAL A 88 -4.02 -3.87 5.16
C VAL A 88 -3.26 -2.88 4.29
N LEU A 89 -3.79 -2.54 3.11
CA LEU A 89 -3.18 -1.54 2.23
C LEU A 89 -3.12 -0.15 2.87
N LYS A 90 -4.17 0.22 3.63
CA LYS A 90 -4.21 1.48 4.40
C LYS A 90 -3.15 1.49 5.50
N THR A 91 -3.03 0.41 6.28
CA THR A 91 -2.01 0.27 7.32
C THR A 91 -0.61 0.40 6.73
N LYS A 92 -0.36 -0.19 5.55
CA LYS A 92 0.90 -0.01 4.84
C LYS A 92 1.17 1.44 4.44
N ILE A 93 0.16 2.15 3.92
CA ILE A 93 0.30 3.58 3.59
C ILE A 93 0.68 4.40 4.83
N VAL A 94 0.02 4.15 5.97
CA VAL A 94 0.33 4.82 7.24
C VAL A 94 1.76 4.51 7.69
N SER A 95 2.22 3.25 7.59
CA SER A 95 3.58 2.90 7.97
C SER A 95 4.63 3.55 7.06
N LEU A 96 4.38 3.65 5.75
CA LEU A 96 5.25 4.37 4.81
C LEU A 96 5.35 5.85 5.16
N TYR A 97 4.24 6.49 5.53
CA TYR A 97 4.24 7.87 5.99
C TYR A 97 5.03 8.04 7.28
N ARG A 98 4.83 7.15 8.26
CA ARG A 98 5.57 7.16 9.52
C ARG A 98 7.08 7.03 9.29
N GLN A 99 7.50 6.04 8.50
CA GLN A 99 8.91 5.83 8.14
C GLN A 99 9.51 7.05 7.42
N CYS A 100 8.74 7.67 6.52
CA CYS A 100 9.16 8.89 5.84
C CYS A 100 9.35 10.04 6.83
N CYS A 101 8.39 10.28 7.74
CA CYS A 101 8.48 11.34 8.74
C CYS A 101 9.64 11.13 9.72
N GLU A 102 9.79 9.91 10.25
CA GLU A 102 10.89 9.55 11.16
C GLU A 102 12.25 9.77 10.49
N ARG A 103 12.35 9.48 9.19
CA ARG A 103 13.60 9.57 8.44
C ARG A 103 13.95 10.98 7.96
N PHE A 104 12.96 11.79 7.58
CA PHE A 104 13.21 13.10 6.96
C PHE A 104 12.91 14.32 7.83
N GLN A 105 12.39 14.14 9.07
CA GLN A 105 12.18 15.12 10.16
C GLN A 105 11.41 16.44 9.85
N ALA A 106 11.39 16.95 8.62
CA ALA A 106 10.98 18.32 8.27
C ALA A 106 9.83 18.42 7.25
N SER A 107 9.42 17.34 6.59
CA SER A 107 8.29 17.35 5.64
C SER A 107 6.91 17.12 6.29
N LEU A 108 6.74 17.56 7.54
CA LEU A 108 5.57 17.26 8.39
C LEU A 108 4.26 17.94 7.95
N PHE A 109 4.33 19.08 7.24
CA PHE A 109 3.16 19.94 7.03
C PHE A 109 2.22 19.46 5.91
N GLY A 110 2.73 18.84 4.84
CA GLY A 110 1.89 18.34 3.74
C GLY A 110 1.27 16.96 4.02
N PHE A 111 1.98 16.09 4.73
CA PHE A 111 1.63 14.68 4.85
C PHE A 111 0.64 14.36 5.98
N SER A 112 0.72 15.07 7.11
CA SER A 112 -0.26 14.97 8.20
C SER A 112 -1.66 15.41 7.75
N PHE A 113 -1.74 16.49 6.97
CA PHE A 113 -2.97 16.92 6.31
C PHE A 113 -3.53 15.85 5.37
N GLN A 114 -2.67 15.19 4.59
CA GLN A 114 -3.11 14.19 3.62
C GLN A 114 -3.62 12.89 4.27
N LEU A 115 -3.07 12.48 5.41
CA LEU A 115 -3.57 11.35 6.20
C LEU A 115 -5.00 11.60 6.72
N ARG A 116 -5.25 12.81 7.25
CA ARG A 116 -6.57 13.22 7.74
C ARG A 116 -7.58 13.38 6.60
N VAL A 117 -7.19 14.04 5.50
CA VAL A 117 -8.08 14.25 4.33
C VAL A 117 -8.49 12.94 3.67
N ASN A 118 -7.64 11.91 3.68
CA ASN A 118 -7.96 10.63 3.07
C ASN A 118 -8.58 9.60 4.04
N GLY A 119 -8.89 9.99 5.29
CA GLY A 119 -9.55 9.12 6.27
C GLY A 119 -8.70 7.90 6.65
N PHE A 120 -7.39 8.08 6.77
CA PHE A 120 -6.45 7.06 7.27
C PHE A 120 -6.18 7.20 8.78
N VAL A 121 -6.56 8.34 9.39
CA VAL A 121 -6.46 8.63 10.82
C VAL A 121 -7.74 9.37 11.21
N ASP A 122 -8.42 8.90 12.26
CA ASP A 122 -9.59 9.56 12.86
C ASP A 122 -9.18 10.78 13.72
#